data_AF-A0A2J6WGT2-F1
#
_entry.id   AF-A0A2J6WGT2-F1
#
_cell.length_a   1.000
_cell.length_b   1.000
_cell.length_c   1.000
_cell.angle_alpha   90.00
_cell.angle_beta   90.00
_cell.angle_gamma   90.00
#
_symmetry.space_group_name_H-M   'P 1'
#
loop_
_entity.id
_entity.type
_entity.pdbx_description
1 polymer ?
#
loop_
_entity_poly.entity_id
_entity_poly.type
_entity_poly.pdbx_seq_one_letter_code
_entity_poly.pdbx_strand_id
1 'polypeptide(L)'
;MFKTEASGDSKFRIQSLVLVFYLTGFLVVLAETIFHIYGKSLCGAEGCRIVESFVKGGDLVLLLAGLLLFGILIFISSYKFPQKIKTLIEYIHSGILIAALSAEGYLLGFQLFIIKELCIFCLTVFGILFISSVARLFKKRLEMAYAFAGFICVFLITYFVNPGINPIPSSGHVIVYSKGCPHCEDVIQFCKTHSLPVQTIEAKEVVGTLRALKIDHVPVLFCDEGTTKKFIVGGNSIKEYLLSKAPETNTQEGVCPIFENGKCQ
;
A
#
# COMPACT_ATOMS: atom_id res chain seq x y z
N MET A 1 -37.67 44.66 -0.52
CA MET A 1 -36.35 45.06 0.02
C MET A 1 -36.10 44.24 1.29
N PHE A 2 -35.72 42.97 1.14
CA PHE A 2 -35.34 42.09 2.27
C PHE A 2 -33.82 41.97 2.27
N LYS A 3 -33.20 42.59 3.26
CA LYS A 3 -31.76 42.65 3.47
C LYS A 3 -31.33 41.32 4.09
N THR A 4 -30.61 40.50 3.35
CA THR A 4 -29.97 39.26 3.82
C THR A 4 -28.81 39.59 4.76
N GLU A 5 -29.09 39.78 6.04
CA GLU A 5 -28.08 39.92 7.11
C GLU A 5 -27.54 38.56 7.61
N ALA A 6 -28.10 37.43 7.15
CA ALA A 6 -27.67 36.09 7.53
C ALA A 6 -26.38 35.58 6.84
N SER A 7 -25.83 36.30 5.84
CA SER A 7 -24.64 35.83 5.10
C SER A 7 -23.30 36.16 5.78
N GLY A 8 -23.28 37.07 6.76
CA GLY A 8 -22.04 37.51 7.43
C GLY A 8 -21.54 36.51 8.49
N ASP A 9 -22.43 36.05 9.36
CA ASP A 9 -22.09 35.19 10.51
C ASP A 9 -21.67 33.77 10.09
N SER A 10 -22.34 33.19 9.09
CA SER A 10 -21.99 31.85 8.56
C SER A 10 -20.61 31.81 7.89
N LYS A 11 -20.25 32.85 7.12
CA LYS A 11 -18.94 32.93 6.46
C LYS A 11 -17.80 33.06 7.47
N PHE A 12 -18.01 33.83 8.54
CA PHE A 12 -17.03 34.03 9.61
C PHE A 12 -16.81 32.73 10.40
N ARG A 13 -17.88 32.04 10.83
CA ARG A 13 -17.79 30.75 11.54
C ARG A 13 -17.05 29.66 10.76
N ILE A 14 -17.33 29.52 9.45
CA ILE A 14 -16.68 28.48 8.63
C ILE A 14 -15.19 28.83 8.39
N GLN A 15 -14.82 30.11 8.31
CA GLN A 15 -13.41 30.50 8.18
C GLN A 15 -12.60 30.16 9.45
N SER A 16 -13.14 30.43 10.62
CA SER A 16 -12.53 30.03 11.89
C SER A 16 -12.40 28.51 12.00
N LEU A 17 -13.40 27.76 11.55
CA LEU A 17 -13.39 26.29 11.58
C LEU A 17 -12.35 25.68 10.62
N VAL A 18 -12.18 26.23 9.42
CA VAL A 18 -11.13 25.81 8.48
C VAL A 18 -9.73 26.07 9.05
N LEU A 19 -9.53 27.21 9.71
CA LEU A 19 -8.26 27.52 10.37
C LEU A 19 -7.95 26.53 11.51
N VAL A 20 -8.95 26.13 12.29
CA VAL A 20 -8.79 25.10 13.33
C VAL A 20 -8.30 23.79 12.72
N PHE A 21 -8.89 23.35 11.60
CA PHE A 21 -8.43 22.14 10.92
C PHE A 21 -6.99 22.23 10.44
N TYR A 22 -6.56 23.37 9.89
CA TYR A 22 -5.16 23.54 9.48
C TYR A 22 -4.19 23.54 10.67
N LEU A 23 -4.57 24.16 11.78
CA LEU A 23 -3.79 24.12 13.02
C LEU A 23 -3.69 22.69 13.56
N THR A 24 -4.79 21.95 13.57
CA THR A 24 -4.79 20.53 13.97
C THR A 24 -3.87 19.71 13.05
N GLY A 25 -3.97 19.90 11.73
CA GLY A 25 -3.09 19.22 10.77
C GLY A 25 -1.61 19.54 11.01
N PHE A 26 -1.28 20.82 11.20
CA PHE A 26 0.08 21.25 11.50
C PHE A 26 0.61 20.61 12.79
N LEU A 27 -0.20 20.60 13.87
CA LEU A 27 0.20 20.01 15.15
C LEU A 27 0.38 18.49 15.05
N VAL A 28 -0.48 17.79 14.30
CA VAL A 28 -0.36 16.34 14.08
C VAL A 28 0.94 16.02 13.33
N VAL A 29 1.23 16.73 12.24
CA VAL A 29 2.47 16.52 11.47
C VAL A 29 3.71 16.92 12.30
N LEU A 30 3.63 18.01 13.06
CA LEU A 30 4.71 18.46 13.93
C LEU A 30 5.00 17.45 15.04
N ALA A 31 3.96 16.92 15.68
CA ALA A 31 4.11 15.89 16.70
C ALA A 31 4.79 14.65 16.10
N GLU A 32 4.35 14.18 14.93
CA GLU A 32 4.98 13.03 14.26
C GLU A 32 6.44 13.30 13.88
N THR A 33 6.75 14.52 13.42
CA THR A 33 8.13 14.94 13.13
C THR A 33 9.00 14.89 14.38
N ILE A 34 8.49 15.34 15.53
CA ILE A 34 9.22 15.29 16.80
C ILE A 34 9.43 13.85 17.23
N PHE A 35 8.40 13.02 17.21
CA PHE A 35 8.53 11.60 17.59
C PHE A 35 9.57 10.90 16.73
N HIS A 36 9.53 11.12 15.41
CA HIS A 36 10.48 10.54 14.48
C HIS A 36 11.93 10.85 14.86
N ILE A 37 12.24 12.10 15.23
CA ILE A 37 13.59 12.52 15.66
C ILE A 37 14.03 11.77 16.95
N TYR A 38 13.09 11.43 17.83
CA TYR A 38 13.36 10.65 19.05
C TYR A 38 13.33 9.13 18.83
N GLY A 39 13.23 8.65 17.59
CA GLY A 39 13.18 7.22 17.26
C GLY A 39 11.88 6.53 17.70
N LYS A 40 10.80 7.28 17.86
CA LYS A 40 9.44 6.78 18.11
C LYS A 40 8.55 7.23 16.95
N SER A 41 7.43 6.58 16.69
CA SER A 41 6.38 7.14 15.82
C SER A 41 5.04 7.11 16.56
N LEU A 42 4.14 8.05 16.26
CA LEU A 42 2.76 7.98 16.74
C LEU A 42 2.05 6.76 16.17
N CYS A 43 2.52 6.29 15.01
CA CYS A 43 1.94 5.14 14.34
C CYS A 43 2.78 3.87 14.51
N GLY A 44 2.53 3.15 15.61
CA GLY A 44 3.07 1.81 15.82
C GLY A 44 2.43 0.71 14.97
N ALA A 45 1.56 1.05 14.02
CA ALA A 45 0.90 0.10 13.14
C ALA A 45 1.83 -0.33 11.99
N GLU A 46 1.74 -1.61 11.60
CA GLU A 46 2.57 -2.19 10.54
C GLU A 46 2.47 -1.42 9.22
N GLY A 47 1.28 -0.91 8.88
CA GLY A 47 1.05 -0.08 7.70
C GLY A 47 1.85 1.22 7.65
N CYS A 48 2.17 1.83 8.80
CA CYS A 48 2.98 3.05 8.84
C CYS A 48 4.44 2.76 8.50
N ARG A 49 5.03 1.73 9.14
CA ARG A 49 6.38 1.26 8.84
C ARG A 49 6.56 0.82 7.39
N ILE A 50 5.55 0.18 6.81
CA ILE A 50 5.61 -0.23 5.40
C ILE A 50 5.60 0.99 4.50
N VAL A 51 4.68 1.94 4.68
CA VAL A 51 4.60 3.15 3.85
C VAL A 51 5.90 3.96 3.90
N GLU A 52 6.53 4.07 5.08
CA GLU A 52 7.82 4.75 5.26
C GLU A 52 8.91 4.20 4.33
N SER A 53 8.95 2.88 4.13
CA SER A 53 9.97 2.21 3.31
C SER A 53 9.88 2.53 1.80
N PHE A 54 8.73 3.02 1.33
CA PHE A 54 8.49 3.31 -0.09
C PHE A 54 8.79 4.77 -0.47
N VAL A 55 9.07 5.66 0.50
CA VAL A 55 9.32 7.08 0.23
C VAL A 55 10.79 7.31 -0.09
N LYS A 56 11.06 7.85 -1.28
CA LYS A 56 12.42 8.28 -1.67
C LYS A 56 12.88 9.44 -0.77
N GLY A 57 13.90 9.19 0.03
CA GLY A 57 14.41 10.15 1.02
C GLY A 57 13.85 9.95 2.44
N GLY A 58 13.09 8.88 2.65
CA GLY A 58 12.49 8.55 3.95
C GLY A 58 11.24 9.38 4.24
N ASP A 59 10.68 9.11 5.41
CA ASP A 59 9.46 9.73 5.95
C ASP A 59 9.62 11.21 6.30
N LEU A 60 10.83 11.65 6.63
CA LEU A 60 11.15 13.06 6.88
C LEU A 60 10.73 13.97 5.71
N VAL A 61 10.84 13.50 4.47
CA VAL A 61 10.42 14.28 3.29
C VAL A 61 8.92 14.54 3.28
N LEU A 62 8.11 13.51 3.59
CA LEU A 62 6.66 13.67 3.68
C LEU A 62 6.25 14.56 4.86
N LEU A 63 6.93 14.40 6.00
CA LEU A 63 6.67 15.20 7.20
C LEU A 63 6.98 16.68 6.96
N LEU A 64 8.14 16.99 6.36
CA LEU A 64 8.51 18.36 5.99
C LEU A 64 7.55 18.95 4.95
N ALA A 65 7.15 18.17 3.94
CA ALA A 65 6.16 18.59 2.96
C ALA A 65 4.81 18.91 3.63
N GLY A 66 4.37 18.09 4.58
CA GLY A 66 3.15 18.32 5.37
C GLY A 66 3.24 19.58 6.23
N LEU A 67 4.36 19.80 6.94
CA LEU A 67 4.60 21.00 7.73
C LEU A 67 4.56 22.26 6.87
N LEU A 68 5.21 22.23 5.71
CA LEU A 68 5.22 23.33 4.75
C LEU A 68 3.82 23.58 4.19
N LEU A 69 3.08 22.54 3.81
CA LEU A 69 1.71 22.63 3.31
C LEU A 69 0.78 23.29 4.34
N PHE A 70 0.70 22.73 5.55
CA PHE A 70 -0.18 23.27 6.58
C PHE A 70 0.29 24.66 7.05
N GLY A 71 1.59 24.91 7.13
CA GLY A 71 2.13 26.23 7.46
C GLY A 71 1.71 27.31 6.47
N ILE A 72 1.78 27.01 5.16
CA ILE A 72 1.31 27.93 4.10
C ILE A 72 -0.20 28.14 4.19
N LEU A 73 -0.98 27.08 4.41
CA LEU A 73 -2.45 27.18 4.54
C LEU A 73 -2.86 28.03 5.75
N ILE A 74 -2.20 27.85 6.90
CA ILE A 74 -2.40 28.68 8.10
C ILE A 74 -2.05 30.13 7.80
N PHE A 75 -0.89 30.39 7.18
CA PHE A 75 -0.44 31.74 6.86
C PHE A 75 -1.44 32.46 5.95
N ILE A 76 -1.85 31.81 4.86
CA ILE A 76 -2.82 32.37 3.90
C ILE A 76 -4.18 32.61 4.57
N SER A 77 -4.63 31.69 5.43
CA SER A 77 -5.93 31.80 6.10
C SER A 77 -5.95 32.85 7.22
N SER A 78 -4.82 33.13 7.86
CA SER A 78 -4.71 34.03 9.03
C SER A 78 -4.32 35.45 8.63
N TYR A 79 -3.52 35.62 7.58
CA TYR A 79 -3.00 36.92 7.18
C TYR A 79 -4.07 37.79 6.51
N LYS A 80 -4.19 39.05 6.93
CA LYS A 80 -5.14 40.01 6.38
C LYS A 80 -4.56 40.68 5.13
N PHE A 81 -4.79 40.07 3.97
CA PHE A 81 -4.37 40.63 2.69
C PHE A 81 -5.19 41.86 2.27
N PRO A 82 -4.58 42.83 1.54
CA PRO A 82 -5.29 43.95 0.93
C PRO A 82 -6.43 43.49 0.01
N GLN A 83 -7.55 44.23 0.00
CA GLN A 83 -8.75 43.86 -0.77
C GLN A 83 -8.46 43.66 -2.27
N LYS A 84 -7.51 44.41 -2.84
CA LYS A 84 -7.11 44.29 -4.25
C LYS A 84 -6.57 42.90 -4.62
N ILE A 85 -5.86 42.24 -3.70
CA ILE A 85 -5.24 40.92 -3.94
C ILE A 85 -5.99 39.76 -3.29
N LYS A 86 -6.97 40.07 -2.42
CA LYS A 86 -7.73 39.06 -1.65
C LYS A 86 -8.34 37.97 -2.54
N THR A 87 -8.93 38.35 -3.67
CA THR A 87 -9.53 37.39 -4.61
C THR A 87 -8.49 36.44 -5.19
N LEU A 88 -7.31 36.95 -5.57
CA LEU A 88 -6.21 36.13 -6.08
C LEU A 88 -5.69 35.16 -5.03
N ILE A 89 -5.47 35.63 -3.80
CA ILE A 89 -5.00 34.80 -2.68
C ILE A 89 -5.98 33.67 -2.38
N GLU A 90 -7.28 33.94 -2.46
CA GLU A 90 -8.27 32.89 -2.28
C GLU A 90 -8.24 31.82 -3.38
N TYR A 91 -7.96 32.19 -4.63
CA TYR A 91 -7.75 31.24 -5.72
C TYR A 91 -6.47 30.44 -5.53
N ILE A 92 -5.38 31.07 -5.08
CA ILE A 92 -4.13 30.38 -4.73
C ILE A 92 -4.39 29.37 -3.61
N HIS A 93 -5.11 29.79 -2.56
CA HIS A 93 -5.53 28.90 -1.49
C HIS A 93 -6.33 27.71 -2.02
N SER A 94 -7.22 27.94 -3.00
CA SER A 94 -8.00 26.87 -3.64
C SER A 94 -7.11 25.93 -4.44
N GLY A 95 -6.17 26.47 -5.21
CA GLY A 95 -5.20 25.71 -5.99
C GLY A 95 -4.33 24.81 -5.11
N ILE A 96 -3.85 25.30 -3.96
CA ILE A 96 -3.05 24.51 -3.02
C ILE A 96 -3.86 23.33 -2.48
N LEU A 97 -5.12 23.55 -2.06
CA LEU A 97 -5.99 22.47 -1.59
C LEU A 97 -6.31 21.46 -2.70
N ILE A 98 -6.58 21.92 -3.93
CA ILE A 98 -6.82 21.05 -5.08
C ILE A 98 -5.60 20.15 -5.34
N ALA A 99 -4.40 20.73 -5.34
CA ALA A 99 -3.16 19.99 -5.53
C ALA A 99 -2.92 19.00 -4.39
N ALA A 100 -3.10 19.42 -3.14
CA ALA A 100 -2.93 18.57 -1.97
C ALA A 100 -3.91 17.39 -1.99
N LEU A 101 -5.20 17.62 -2.23
CA LEU A 101 -6.19 16.54 -2.26
C LEU A 101 -5.96 15.58 -3.45
N SER A 102 -5.49 16.10 -4.58
CA SER A 102 -5.10 15.24 -5.71
C SER A 102 -3.90 14.35 -5.37
N ALA A 103 -2.90 14.90 -4.67
CA ALA A 103 -1.75 14.12 -4.20
C ALA A 103 -2.16 13.05 -3.17
N GLU A 104 -3.08 13.36 -2.27
CA GLU A 104 -3.66 12.36 -1.35
C GLU A 104 -4.38 11.23 -2.09
N GLY A 105 -4.94 11.50 -3.29
CA GLY A 105 -5.51 10.47 -4.15
C GLY A 105 -4.49 9.41 -4.55
N TYR A 106 -3.24 9.83 -4.83
CA TYR A 106 -2.15 8.90 -5.10
C TYR A 106 -1.75 8.14 -3.83
N LEU A 107 -1.55 8.84 -2.71
CA LEU A 107 -1.10 8.22 -1.47
C LEU A 107 -2.10 7.18 -0.95
N LEU A 108 -3.39 7.50 -0.92
CA LEU A 108 -4.44 6.55 -0.55
C LEU A 108 -4.59 5.42 -1.56
N GLY A 109 -4.51 5.71 -2.87
CA GLY A 109 -4.55 4.69 -3.90
C GLY A 109 -3.39 3.69 -3.76
N PHE A 110 -2.20 4.20 -3.46
CA PHE A 110 -1.00 3.39 -3.25
C PHE A 110 -1.15 2.47 -2.02
N GLN A 111 -1.66 3.02 -0.91
CA GLN A 111 -1.92 2.27 0.31
C GLN A 111 -2.98 1.18 0.11
N LEU A 112 -4.09 1.51 -0.56
CA LEU A 112 -5.20 0.57 -0.75
C LEU A 112 -4.94 -0.50 -1.82
N PHE A 113 -4.35 -0.13 -2.96
CA PHE A 113 -4.26 -1.03 -4.10
C PHE A 113 -2.92 -1.75 -4.21
N ILE A 114 -1.82 -1.10 -3.80
CA ILE A 114 -0.47 -1.64 -3.98
C ILE A 114 0.01 -2.30 -2.68
N ILE A 115 0.02 -1.56 -1.57
CA ILE A 115 0.50 -2.11 -0.30
C ILE A 115 -0.55 -2.99 0.38
N LYS A 116 -1.83 -2.63 0.24
CA LYS A 116 -2.98 -3.23 0.97
C LYS A 116 -2.89 -3.05 2.48
N GLU A 117 -2.20 -2.01 2.94
CA GLU A 117 -2.13 -1.62 4.34
C GLU A 117 -2.38 -0.12 4.47
N LEU A 118 -3.12 0.27 5.52
CA LEU A 118 -3.52 1.65 5.75
C LEU A 118 -2.69 2.29 6.85
N CYS A 119 -2.15 3.47 6.56
CA CYS A 119 -1.46 4.30 7.53
C CYS A 119 -2.46 5.26 8.20
N ILE A 120 -2.66 5.11 9.51
CA ILE A 120 -3.60 5.94 10.28
C ILE A 120 -3.19 7.42 10.25
N PHE A 121 -1.89 7.69 10.25
CA PHE A 121 -1.36 9.06 10.14
C PHE A 121 -1.72 9.69 8.78
N CYS A 122 -1.46 9.01 7.66
CA CYS A 122 -1.83 9.49 6.33
C CYS A 122 -3.34 9.69 6.21
N LEU A 123 -4.15 8.75 6.73
CA LEU A 123 -5.61 8.87 6.72
C LEU A 123 -6.10 10.08 7.52
N THR A 124 -5.41 10.41 8.63
CA THR A 124 -5.70 11.61 9.43
C THR A 124 -5.41 12.88 8.63
N VAL A 125 -4.26 12.97 7.96
CA VAL A 125 -3.89 14.12 7.11
C VAL A 125 -4.88 14.27 5.95
N PHE A 126 -5.20 13.18 5.25
CA PHE A 126 -6.24 13.15 4.23
C PHE A 126 -7.58 13.66 4.77
N GLY A 127 -8.04 13.15 5.92
CA GLY A 127 -9.31 13.55 6.52
C GLY A 127 -9.38 15.05 6.79
N ILE A 128 -8.30 15.64 7.31
CA ILE A 128 -8.20 17.08 7.56
C ILE A 128 -8.29 17.87 6.24
N LEU A 129 -7.55 17.47 5.21
CA LEU A 129 -7.58 18.12 3.89
C LEU A 129 -8.94 17.97 3.19
N PHE A 130 -9.56 16.80 3.30
CA PHE A 130 -10.87 16.49 2.74
C PHE A 130 -11.95 17.36 3.38
N ILE A 131 -12.03 17.37 4.72
CA ILE A 131 -13.00 18.20 5.46
C ILE A 131 -12.78 19.68 5.16
N SER A 132 -11.52 20.13 5.08
CA SER A 132 -11.20 21.51 4.71
C SER A 132 -11.68 21.87 3.30
N SER A 133 -11.54 20.95 2.34
CA SER A 133 -12.00 21.11 0.97
C SER A 133 -13.53 21.17 0.88
N VAL A 134 -14.21 20.27 1.61
CA VAL A 134 -15.67 20.26 1.76
C VAL A 134 -16.18 21.56 2.38
N ALA A 135 -15.55 22.04 3.45
CA ALA A 135 -15.93 23.29 4.11
C ALA A 135 -15.80 24.50 3.16
N ARG A 136 -14.81 24.51 2.25
CA ARG A 136 -14.71 25.55 1.22
C ARG A 136 -15.74 25.38 0.10
N LEU A 137 -16.06 24.16 -0.31
CA LEU A 137 -17.15 23.92 -1.26
C LEU A 137 -18.49 24.48 -0.75
N PHE A 138 -18.80 24.30 0.54
CA PHE A 138 -19.98 24.90 1.19
C PHE A 138 -19.99 26.43 1.20
N LYS A 139 -18.82 27.08 1.10
CA LYS A 139 -18.73 28.54 0.89
C LYS A 139 -19.08 28.97 -0.55
N LYS A 140 -19.66 28.08 -1.37
CA LYS A 140 -20.00 28.27 -2.79
C LYS A 140 -18.76 28.47 -3.67
N ARG A 141 -17.63 27.87 -3.29
CA ARG A 141 -16.41 27.79 -4.09
C ARG A 141 -16.46 26.56 -4.98
N LEU A 142 -17.13 26.67 -6.12
CA LEU A 142 -17.33 25.54 -7.04
C LEU A 142 -16.03 25.03 -7.65
N GLU A 143 -14.96 25.82 -7.66
CA GLU A 143 -13.65 25.37 -8.08
C GLU A 143 -13.13 24.18 -7.25
N MET A 144 -13.66 23.98 -6.03
CA MET A 144 -13.34 22.81 -5.20
C MET A 144 -13.80 21.50 -5.81
N ALA A 145 -14.74 21.50 -6.77
CA ALA A 145 -15.10 20.31 -7.53
C ALA A 145 -13.87 19.70 -8.24
N TYR A 146 -12.92 20.52 -8.67
CA TYR A 146 -11.66 20.05 -9.26
C TYR A 146 -10.78 19.29 -8.26
N ALA A 147 -10.85 19.60 -6.96
CA ALA A 147 -10.12 18.87 -5.92
C ALA A 147 -10.63 17.42 -5.84
N PHE A 148 -11.95 17.23 -5.78
CA PHE A 148 -12.56 15.91 -5.70
C PHE A 148 -12.42 15.12 -7.01
N ALA A 149 -12.58 15.78 -8.15
CA ALA A 149 -12.34 15.16 -9.45
C ALA A 149 -10.87 14.74 -9.59
N GLY A 150 -9.92 15.61 -9.22
CA GLY A 150 -8.49 15.31 -9.20
C GLY A 150 -8.16 14.12 -8.29
N PHE A 151 -8.67 14.13 -7.06
CA PHE A 151 -8.56 13.01 -6.13
C PHE A 151 -9.05 11.70 -6.75
N ILE A 152 -10.28 11.65 -7.28
CA ILE A 152 -10.85 10.43 -7.86
C ILE A 152 -10.04 9.97 -9.06
N CYS A 153 -9.64 10.88 -9.96
CA CYS A 153 -8.84 10.54 -11.13
C CYS A 153 -7.50 9.93 -10.74
N VAL A 154 -6.77 10.55 -9.82
CA VAL A 154 -5.46 10.07 -9.35
C VAL A 154 -5.60 8.77 -8.54
N PHE A 155 -6.67 8.63 -7.76
CA PHE A 155 -6.97 7.41 -7.03
C PHE A 155 -7.23 6.23 -7.99
N LEU A 156 -8.07 6.44 -9.01
CA LEU A 156 -8.43 5.41 -9.99
C LEU A 156 -7.26 5.05 -10.92
N ILE A 157 -6.45 6.03 -11.35
CA ILE A 157 -5.28 5.71 -12.18
C ILE A 157 -4.28 4.84 -11.41
N THR A 158 -4.15 5.04 -10.09
CA THR A 158 -3.33 4.18 -9.22
C THR A 158 -3.83 2.74 -9.24
N TYR A 159 -5.15 2.51 -9.27
CA TYR A 159 -5.74 1.18 -9.43
C TYR A 159 -5.42 0.57 -10.80
N PHE A 160 -5.61 1.33 -11.89
CA PHE A 160 -5.41 0.82 -13.25
C PHE A 160 -3.94 0.51 -13.58
N VAL A 161 -3.02 1.30 -13.03
CA VAL A 161 -1.56 1.15 -13.28
C VAL A 161 -0.92 0.21 -12.25
N ASN A 162 -1.71 -0.38 -11.34
CA ASN A 162 -1.20 -1.28 -10.31
C ASN A 162 -0.42 -2.45 -10.94
N PRO A 163 0.89 -2.59 -10.66
CA PRO A 163 1.73 -3.63 -11.25
C PRO A 163 1.40 -5.06 -10.76
N GLY A 164 0.43 -5.22 -9.84
CA GLY A 164 0.00 -6.54 -9.36
C GLY A 164 1.09 -7.24 -8.54
N ILE A 165 1.80 -6.49 -7.69
CA ILE A 165 2.77 -7.07 -6.75
C ILE A 165 1.99 -7.63 -5.57
N ASN A 166 1.41 -8.81 -5.76
CA ASN A 166 0.71 -9.50 -4.69
C ASN A 166 1.71 -10.32 -3.86
N PRO A 167 1.54 -10.37 -2.52
CA PRO A 167 2.35 -11.22 -1.67
C PRO A 167 2.10 -12.68 -2.01
N ILE A 168 3.18 -13.46 -2.11
CA ILE A 168 3.10 -14.91 -2.18
C ILE A 168 2.82 -15.42 -0.77
N PRO A 169 1.82 -16.30 -0.55
CA PRO A 169 1.52 -16.84 0.77
C PRO A 169 2.76 -17.46 1.41
N SER A 170 3.04 -17.09 2.65
CA SER A 170 4.16 -17.59 3.44
C SER A 170 3.94 -19.01 3.99
N SER A 171 2.82 -19.66 3.65
CA SER A 171 2.42 -20.96 4.18
C SER A 171 2.95 -22.11 3.31
N GLY A 172 4.25 -22.39 3.44
CA GLY A 172 4.88 -23.61 2.94
C GLY A 172 5.25 -23.57 1.45
N HIS A 173 4.81 -24.58 0.70
CA HIS A 173 5.15 -24.80 -0.71
C HIS A 173 4.05 -24.24 -1.61
N VAL A 174 4.37 -23.24 -2.44
CA VAL A 174 3.42 -22.57 -3.34
C VAL A 174 3.86 -22.76 -4.79
N ILE A 175 3.03 -23.41 -5.60
CA ILE A 175 3.26 -23.59 -7.03
C ILE A 175 2.59 -22.46 -7.80
N VAL A 176 3.38 -21.70 -8.54
CA VAL A 176 2.92 -20.72 -9.51
C VAL A 176 2.72 -21.40 -10.85
N TYR A 177 1.48 -21.38 -11.34
CA TYR A 177 1.07 -22.08 -12.57
C TYR A 177 0.35 -21.14 -13.55
N SER A 178 0.23 -21.55 -14.80
CA SER A 178 -0.61 -20.88 -15.79
C SER A 178 -1.68 -21.85 -16.33
N LYS A 179 -2.87 -21.33 -16.65
CA LYS A 179 -3.94 -22.12 -17.28
C LYS A 179 -3.49 -22.56 -18.68
N GLY A 180 -3.68 -23.85 -19.01
CA GLY A 180 -3.26 -24.43 -20.29
C GLY A 180 -1.77 -24.76 -20.40
N CYS A 181 -1.06 -24.83 -19.27
CA CYS A 181 0.34 -25.23 -19.21
C CYS A 181 0.45 -26.74 -18.89
N PRO A 182 0.84 -27.62 -19.84
CA PRO A 182 0.90 -29.06 -19.61
C PRO A 182 1.92 -29.45 -18.54
N HIS A 183 3.07 -28.77 -18.50
CA HIS A 183 4.09 -28.98 -17.46
C HIS A 183 3.60 -28.60 -16.06
N CYS A 184 2.73 -27.60 -15.97
CA CYS A 184 2.18 -27.15 -14.70
C CYS A 184 1.15 -28.15 -14.17
N GLU A 185 0.29 -28.66 -15.06
CA GLU A 185 -0.68 -29.72 -14.74
C GLU A 185 0.02 -31.01 -14.29
N ASP A 186 1.10 -31.41 -14.97
CA ASP A 186 1.92 -32.56 -14.60
C ASP A 186 2.53 -32.44 -13.19
N VAL A 187 3.09 -31.27 -12.85
CA VAL A 187 3.64 -31.02 -11.51
C VAL A 187 2.54 -30.99 -10.44
N ILE A 188 1.40 -30.36 -10.70
CA ILE A 188 0.27 -30.32 -9.76
C ILE A 188 -0.28 -31.73 -9.55
N GLN A 189 -0.42 -32.52 -10.60
CA GLN A 189 -0.86 -33.91 -10.52
C GLN A 189 0.13 -34.77 -9.73
N PHE A 190 1.43 -34.61 -9.98
CA PHE A 190 2.48 -35.28 -9.21
C PHE A 190 2.35 -35.02 -7.70
N CYS A 191 2.11 -33.76 -7.32
CA CYS A 191 1.93 -33.39 -5.91
C CYS A 191 0.67 -34.00 -5.30
N LYS A 192 -0.43 -34.07 -6.06
CA LYS A 192 -1.66 -34.75 -5.61
C LYS A 192 -1.44 -36.24 -5.39
N THR A 193 -0.76 -36.92 -6.31
CA THR A 193 -0.46 -38.36 -6.21
C THR A 193 0.38 -38.68 -4.96
N HIS A 194 1.35 -37.83 -4.63
CA HIS A 194 2.22 -38.02 -3.47
C HIS A 194 1.70 -37.35 -2.19
N SER A 195 0.44 -36.87 -2.18
CA SER A 195 -0.20 -36.22 -1.03
C SER A 195 0.62 -35.07 -0.42
N LEU A 196 1.33 -34.31 -1.26
CA LEU A 196 2.16 -33.19 -0.81
C LEU A 196 1.30 -31.95 -0.54
N PRO A 197 1.44 -31.28 0.61
CA PRO A 197 0.69 -30.06 0.92
C PRO A 197 1.29 -28.88 0.14
N VAL A 198 0.77 -28.63 -1.06
CA VAL A 198 1.11 -27.49 -1.91
C VAL A 198 -0.11 -26.62 -2.19
N GLN A 199 0.08 -25.31 -2.08
CA GLN A 199 -0.88 -24.32 -2.54
C GLN A 199 -0.56 -23.93 -3.98
N THR A 200 -1.56 -23.49 -4.74
CA THR A 200 -1.40 -23.10 -6.14
C THR A 200 -1.87 -21.67 -6.36
N ILE A 201 -1.08 -20.88 -7.08
CA ILE A 201 -1.41 -19.49 -7.47
C ILE A 201 -1.27 -19.32 -8.98
N GLU A 202 -2.20 -18.61 -9.61
CA GLU A 202 -2.10 -18.29 -11.04
C GLU A 202 -0.99 -17.24 -11.26
N ALA A 203 -0.12 -17.47 -12.24
CA ALA A 203 1.01 -16.60 -12.56
C ALA A 203 0.59 -15.15 -12.85
N LYS A 204 -0.64 -14.93 -13.31
CA LYS A 204 -1.21 -13.59 -13.51
C LYS A 204 -1.33 -12.78 -12.23
N GLU A 205 -1.60 -13.44 -11.10
CA GLU A 205 -1.76 -12.78 -9.81
C GLU A 205 -0.42 -12.29 -9.25
N VAL A 206 0.70 -12.89 -9.66
CA VAL A 206 2.06 -12.57 -9.17
C VAL A 206 3.00 -12.16 -10.29
N VAL A 207 2.47 -11.72 -11.43
CA VAL A 207 3.25 -11.42 -12.64
C VAL A 207 4.29 -10.31 -12.41
N GLY A 208 3.94 -9.30 -11.59
CA GLY A 208 4.87 -8.24 -11.20
C GLY A 208 6.07 -8.79 -10.42
N THR A 209 5.81 -9.70 -9.48
CA THR A 209 6.84 -10.37 -8.66
C THR A 209 7.74 -11.26 -9.53
N LEU A 210 7.15 -12.07 -10.42
CA LEU A 210 7.92 -12.94 -11.33
C LEU A 210 8.86 -12.12 -12.23
N ARG A 211 8.34 -11.04 -12.82
CA ARG A 211 9.13 -10.15 -13.68
C ARG A 211 10.26 -9.47 -12.90
N ALA A 212 10.01 -9.02 -11.67
CA ALA A 212 11.04 -8.42 -10.82
C ALA A 212 12.17 -9.41 -10.49
N LEU A 213 11.85 -10.70 -10.35
CA LEU A 213 12.82 -11.78 -10.13
C LEU A 213 13.45 -12.32 -11.42
N LYS A 214 13.13 -11.75 -12.59
CA LYS A 214 13.55 -12.24 -13.91
C LYS A 214 13.16 -13.70 -14.17
N ILE A 215 11.99 -14.11 -13.67
CA ILE A 215 11.38 -15.40 -13.94
C ILE A 215 10.31 -15.21 -15.01
N ASP A 216 10.52 -15.79 -16.19
CA ASP A 216 9.70 -15.64 -17.39
C ASP A 216 8.96 -16.92 -17.79
N HIS A 217 9.16 -18.01 -17.04
CA HIS A 217 8.59 -19.33 -17.34
C HIS A 217 7.94 -19.96 -16.10
N VAL A 218 6.92 -20.79 -16.34
CA VAL A 218 6.20 -21.60 -15.35
C VAL A 218 6.34 -23.09 -15.71
N PRO A 219 6.20 -24.03 -14.76
CA PRO A 219 5.87 -23.86 -13.34
C PRO A 219 7.05 -23.37 -12.49
N VAL A 220 6.73 -22.66 -11.40
CA VAL A 220 7.70 -22.19 -10.40
C VAL A 220 7.22 -22.61 -9.02
N LEU A 221 8.08 -23.20 -8.20
CA LEU A 221 7.81 -23.48 -6.81
C LEU A 221 8.46 -22.40 -5.93
N PHE A 222 7.66 -21.78 -5.08
CA PHE A 222 8.11 -20.92 -3.99
C PHE A 222 8.07 -21.72 -2.68
N CYS A 223 9.20 -21.76 -1.98
CA CYS A 223 9.32 -22.42 -0.69
C CYS A 223 9.68 -21.39 0.39
N ASP A 224 8.85 -21.33 1.43
CA ASP A 224 9.16 -20.57 2.64
C ASP A 224 9.69 -21.52 3.72
N GLU A 225 11.02 -21.63 3.85
CA GLU A 225 11.69 -22.43 4.89
C GLU A 225 12.00 -21.57 6.15
N GLY A 226 11.23 -20.50 6.37
CA GLY A 226 11.41 -19.58 7.50
C GLY A 226 12.53 -18.57 7.25
N THR A 227 13.79 -18.94 7.52
CA THR A 227 14.94 -18.04 7.34
C THR A 227 15.40 -17.92 5.89
N THR A 228 15.06 -18.89 5.05
CA THR A 228 15.40 -18.90 3.63
C THR A 228 14.16 -19.05 2.76
N LYS A 229 14.03 -18.16 1.77
CA LYS A 229 13.01 -18.26 0.73
C LYS A 229 13.67 -18.75 -0.55
N LYS A 230 13.12 -19.79 -1.17
CA LYS A 230 13.68 -20.41 -2.38
C LYS A 230 12.67 -20.34 -3.53
N PHE A 231 13.19 -20.09 -4.72
CA PHE A 231 12.45 -20.17 -5.97
C PHE A 231 13.06 -21.28 -6.82
N ILE A 232 12.25 -22.24 -7.23
CA ILE A 232 12.66 -23.38 -8.05
C ILE A 232 11.86 -23.33 -9.35
N VAL A 233 12.55 -23.16 -10.47
CA VAL A 233 11.93 -23.00 -11.79
C VAL A 233 12.04 -24.30 -12.56
N GLY A 234 10.93 -24.75 -13.17
CA GLY A 234 10.88 -25.92 -14.05
C GLY A 234 10.39 -27.20 -13.37
N GLY A 235 9.61 -28.00 -14.12
CA GLY A 235 8.87 -29.13 -13.54
C GLY A 235 9.73 -30.24 -12.95
N ASN A 236 10.83 -30.60 -13.61
CA ASN A 236 11.73 -31.67 -13.12
C ASN A 236 12.43 -31.26 -11.82
N SER A 237 12.99 -30.05 -11.78
CA SER A 237 13.66 -29.50 -10.59
C SER A 237 12.71 -29.38 -9.39
N ILE A 238 11.44 -29.03 -9.65
CA ILE A 238 10.40 -29.00 -8.62
C ILE A 238 10.13 -30.40 -8.06
N LYS A 239 9.95 -31.40 -8.93
CA LYS A 239 9.69 -32.80 -8.52
C LYS A 239 10.85 -33.37 -7.70
N GLU A 240 12.09 -33.19 -8.17
CA GLU A 240 13.30 -33.64 -7.47
C GLU A 240 13.42 -33.01 -6.08
N TYR A 241 13.22 -31.69 -5.98
CA TYR A 241 13.29 -31.00 -4.70
C TYR A 241 12.22 -31.49 -3.71
N LEU A 242 10.97 -31.62 -4.16
CA LEU A 242 9.87 -32.09 -3.32
C LEU A 242 10.08 -33.53 -2.83
N LEU A 243 10.65 -34.40 -3.66
CA LEU A 243 11.01 -35.77 -3.26
C LEU A 243 12.13 -35.79 -2.21
N SER A 244 13.14 -34.92 -2.36
CA SER A 244 14.24 -34.82 -1.39
C SER A 244 13.81 -34.30 -0.01
N LYS A 245 12.64 -33.65 0.06
CA LYS A 245 12.06 -33.05 1.27
C LYS A 245 10.85 -33.80 1.80
N ALA A 246 10.32 -34.77 1.05
CA ALA A 246 9.29 -35.65 1.57
C ALA A 246 9.87 -36.43 2.76
N PRO A 247 9.18 -36.49 3.91
CA PRO A 247 9.61 -37.39 4.97
C PRO A 247 9.67 -38.80 4.38
N GLU A 248 10.80 -39.50 4.59
CA GLU A 248 10.93 -40.91 4.22
C GLU A 248 9.69 -41.65 4.72
N THR A 249 8.77 -41.93 3.81
CA THR A 249 7.62 -42.74 4.13
C THR A 249 8.23 -44.12 4.22
N ASN A 250 8.32 -44.67 5.44
CA ASN A 250 8.85 -46.00 5.74
C ASN A 250 8.45 -46.99 4.65
N THR A 251 9.36 -47.27 3.71
CA THR A 251 9.26 -48.44 2.85
C THR A 251 9.74 -49.63 3.67
N GLN A 252 8.94 -50.03 4.66
CA GLN A 252 9.00 -51.36 5.25
C GLN A 252 7.77 -52.14 4.78
N GLU A 253 7.78 -52.58 3.53
CA GLU A 253 7.11 -53.81 3.14
C GLU A 253 8.08 -54.67 2.32
N GLY A 254 8.83 -55.47 3.08
CA GLY A 254 9.19 -56.86 2.80
C GLY A 254 9.58 -57.26 1.38
N VAL A 255 10.86 -57.12 1.06
CA VAL A 255 11.57 -58.11 0.24
C VAL A 255 12.90 -58.42 0.93
N CYS A 256 12.97 -59.57 1.60
CA CYS A 256 14.23 -60.10 2.15
C CYS A 256 15.14 -60.55 1.00
N PRO A 257 16.36 -59.99 0.85
CA PRO A 257 17.38 -60.66 0.07
C PRO A 257 17.91 -61.84 0.87
N ILE A 258 17.73 -63.01 0.28
CA ILE A 258 18.37 -64.28 0.65
C ILE A 258 19.89 -64.07 0.55
N PHE A 259 20.62 -64.62 1.52
CA PHE A 259 22.09 -64.68 1.68
C PHE A 259 22.76 -63.54 2.46
N GLU A 260 23.01 -63.78 3.76
CA GLU A 260 24.39 -63.84 4.26
C GLU A 260 24.47 -64.63 5.58
N ASN A 261 25.35 -65.63 5.59
CA ASN A 261 25.62 -66.51 6.71
C ASN A 261 26.60 -65.85 7.70
N GLY A 262 26.21 -65.81 8.97
CA GLY A 262 27.14 -65.97 10.09
C GLY A 262 27.61 -64.70 10.81
N LYS A 263 27.51 -64.80 12.15
CA LYS A 263 28.13 -63.98 13.21
C LYS A 263 27.33 -62.79 13.71
N CYS A 264 26.42 -63.07 14.65
CA CYS A 264 26.38 -62.31 15.90
C CYS A 264 26.60 -63.30 17.05
N GLN A 265 27.83 -63.28 17.57
CA GLN A 265 28.21 -63.74 18.89
C GLN A 265 28.44 -62.50 19.74
#